data_AF-A0A921N102-F1
#
_entry.id   AF-A0A921N102-F1
#
_cell.length_a   1.000
_cell.length_b   1.000
_cell.length_c   1.000
_cell.angle_alpha   90.00
_cell.angle_beta   90.00
_cell.angle_gamma   90.00
#
_symmetry.space_group_name_H-M   'P 1'
#
loop_
_entity.id
_entity.type
_entity.pdbx_description
1 polymer ?
#
loop_
_entity_poly.entity_id
_entity_poly.type
_entity_poly.pdbx_seq_one_letter_code
_entity_poly.pdbx_strand_id
1 'polypeptide(L)'
;MKLENKGGVYFIKNSYNNQIKIGCSNDVSKRFKTLESEMYHLGLDFELRFLGAIYSDKYYIVENYLHNKYKNKRKIGEWFEISEKEATDCINNFNQDEINKLIENKSLNVIKFNEIVSDEYVIILGEKVYKDGILNLAKCKLNLTEKGILYCIFELSDFENNLQIKMDKLSSYIGMTERNLRKHMKKLCNLGILKYDSFSGILYININDRVLRKYDKEGVDV
;
A
#
# COMPACT_ATOMS: atom_id res chain seq x y z
N MET A 1 -21.96 11.64 24.65
CA MET A 1 -20.50 11.57 24.45
C MET A 1 -20.23 11.67 22.96
N LYS A 2 -19.68 12.80 22.47
CA LYS A 2 -19.38 12.96 21.04
C LYS A 2 -18.20 12.03 20.73
N LEU A 3 -18.44 11.00 19.93
CA LEU A 3 -17.35 10.23 19.30
C LEU A 3 -16.56 11.25 18.47
N GLU A 4 -15.31 11.53 18.86
CA GLU A 4 -14.39 12.28 18.03
C GLU A 4 -14.36 11.65 16.63
N ASN A 5 -14.29 12.47 15.57
CA ASN A 5 -14.19 12.04 14.17
C ASN A 5 -12.88 11.29 13.90
N LYS A 6 -12.73 10.10 14.49
CA LYS A 6 -11.64 9.19 14.24
C LYS A 6 -12.03 8.34 13.04
N GLY A 7 -11.13 8.26 12.07
CA GLY A 7 -11.31 7.31 10.98
C GLY A 7 -11.33 5.88 11.50
N GLY A 8 -11.75 4.95 10.64
CA GLY A 8 -11.86 3.56 11.02
C GLY A 8 -11.81 2.60 9.84
N VAL A 9 -11.55 1.35 10.16
CA VAL A 9 -11.61 0.21 9.24
C VAL A 9 -12.95 -0.46 9.42
N TYR A 10 -13.76 -0.54 8.36
CA TYR A 10 -15.09 -1.10 8.39
C TYR A 10 -15.16 -2.48 7.73
N PHE A 11 -16.15 -3.26 8.17
CA PHE A 11 -16.48 -4.56 7.62
C PHE A 11 -17.92 -4.52 7.10
N ILE A 12 -18.11 -4.79 5.81
CA ILE A 12 -19.42 -4.82 5.16
C ILE A 12 -19.60 -6.18 4.51
N LYS A 13 -20.68 -6.88 4.83
CA LYS A 13 -21.07 -8.11 4.15
C LYS A 13 -21.92 -7.80 2.94
N ASN A 14 -21.61 -8.42 1.82
CA ASN A 14 -22.51 -8.53 0.68
C ASN A 14 -23.39 -9.78 0.85
N SER A 15 -24.71 -9.58 0.98
CA SER A 15 -25.65 -10.69 1.19
C SER A 15 -25.82 -11.61 -0.03
N TYR A 16 -25.47 -11.15 -1.25
CA TYR A 16 -25.59 -11.94 -2.47
C TYR A 16 -24.53 -13.04 -2.56
N ASN A 17 -23.27 -12.71 -2.30
CA ASN A 17 -22.14 -13.64 -2.47
C ASN A 17 -21.43 -14.01 -1.15
N ASN A 18 -21.96 -13.54 -0.01
CA ASN A 18 -21.41 -13.73 1.34
C ASN A 18 -19.97 -13.22 1.53
N GLN A 19 -19.43 -12.42 0.61
CA GLN A 19 -18.11 -11.82 0.76
C GLN A 19 -18.16 -10.63 1.72
N ILE A 20 -17.05 -10.41 2.43
CA ILE A 20 -16.89 -9.29 3.34
C ILE A 20 -15.86 -8.32 2.77
N LYS A 21 -16.26 -7.07 2.60
CA LYS A 21 -15.38 -5.96 2.27
C LYS A 21 -14.70 -5.45 3.53
N ILE A 22 -13.38 -5.31 3.47
CA ILE A 22 -12.58 -4.63 4.50
C ILE A 22 -12.04 -3.36 3.87
N GLY A 23 -12.52 -2.20 4.31
CA GLY A 23 -12.06 -0.91 3.80
C GLY A 23 -11.92 0.10 4.93
N CYS A 24 -11.40 1.29 4.63
CA CYS A 24 -11.26 2.33 5.64
C CYS A 24 -11.80 3.69 5.18
N SER A 25 -12.11 4.55 6.15
CA SER A 25 -12.64 5.90 5.90
C SER A 25 -12.36 6.81 7.09
N ASN A 26 -12.24 8.11 6.84
CA ASN A 26 -12.25 9.13 7.90
C ASN A 26 -13.64 9.34 8.52
N ASP A 27 -14.70 8.96 7.78
CA ASP A 27 -16.09 8.93 8.22
C ASP A 27 -16.72 7.62 7.72
N VAL A 28 -16.76 6.62 8.61
CA VAL A 28 -17.26 5.28 8.29
C VAL A 28 -18.76 5.31 7.97
N SER A 29 -19.53 6.12 8.71
CA SER A 29 -20.99 6.21 8.53
C SER A 29 -21.33 6.79 7.17
N LYS A 30 -20.68 7.90 6.79
CA LYS A 30 -20.86 8.51 5.48
C LYS A 30 -20.42 7.58 4.35
N ARG A 31 -19.31 6.86 4.53
CA ARG A 31 -18.83 5.91 3.52
C ARG A 31 -19.80 4.76 3.31
N PHE A 32 -20.37 4.21 4.39
CA PHE A 32 -21.37 3.14 4.29
C PHE A 32 -22.60 3.59 3.50
N LYS A 33 -23.19 4.75 3.84
CA LYS A 33 -24.33 5.32 3.08
C LYS A 33 -24.01 5.54 1.61
N THR A 34 -22.78 5.98 1.31
CA THR A 34 -22.33 6.16 -0.08
C THR A 34 -22.29 4.83 -0.82
N LEU A 35 -21.76 3.77 -0.18
CA LEU A 35 -21.73 2.43 -0.77
C LEU A 35 -23.12 1.85 -0.99
N GLU A 36 -24.06 2.03 -0.05
CA GLU A 36 -25.46 1.63 -0.22
C GLU A 36 -26.09 2.35 -1.43
N SER A 37 -25.89 3.66 -1.54
CA SER A 37 -26.37 4.45 -2.68
C SER A 37 -25.74 4.02 -4.01
N GLU A 38 -24.43 3.74 -4.02
CA GLU A 38 -23.72 3.24 -5.20
C GLU A 38 -24.32 1.89 -5.68
N MET A 39 -24.62 0.96 -4.78
CA MET A 39 -25.24 -0.33 -5.14
C MET A 39 -26.66 -0.14 -5.68
N TYR A 40 -27.46 0.71 -5.02
CA TYR A 40 -28.82 1.03 -5.47
C TYR A 40 -28.84 1.61 -6.88
N HIS A 41 -27.94 2.55 -7.20
CA HIS A 41 -27.86 3.16 -8.53
C HIS A 41 -27.39 2.19 -9.63
N LEU A 42 -26.69 1.12 -9.26
CA LEU A 42 -26.30 0.05 -10.18
C LEU A 42 -27.43 -0.96 -10.45
N GLY A 43 -28.61 -0.77 -9.85
CA GLY A 43 -29.73 -1.69 -9.98
C GLY A 43 -29.48 -3.04 -9.30
N LEU A 44 -28.55 -3.08 -8.34
CA LEU A 44 -28.20 -4.28 -7.60
C LEU A 44 -29.12 -4.39 -6.39
N ASP A 45 -30.05 -5.35 -6.43
CA ASP A 45 -31.10 -5.53 -5.43
C ASP A 45 -30.63 -6.37 -4.22
N PHE A 46 -29.34 -6.30 -3.87
CA PHE A 46 -28.78 -7.02 -2.73
C PHE A 46 -28.40 -6.10 -1.59
N GLU A 47 -28.65 -6.57 -0.37
CA GLU A 47 -28.40 -5.83 0.86
C GLU A 47 -26.91 -5.85 1.22
N LEU A 48 -26.34 -4.67 1.45
CA LEU A 48 -25.08 -4.53 2.16
C LEU A 48 -25.36 -4.48 3.66
N ARG A 49 -24.75 -5.37 4.43
CA ARG A 49 -24.90 -5.39 5.88
C ARG A 49 -23.62 -4.91 6.56
N PHE A 50 -23.74 -3.84 7.34
CA PHE A 50 -22.64 -3.35 8.18
C PHE A 50 -22.41 -4.32 9.35
N LEU A 51 -21.21 -4.90 9.43
CA LEU A 51 -20.85 -5.82 10.52
C LEU A 51 -20.19 -5.08 11.71
N GLY A 52 -19.48 -3.98 11.43
CA GLY A 52 -18.82 -3.18 12.45
C GLY A 52 -17.60 -2.42 11.91
N ALA A 53 -16.92 -1.72 12.81
CA ALA A 53 -15.70 -0.99 12.49
C ALA A 53 -14.72 -0.92 13.66
N ILE A 54 -13.43 -0.83 13.33
CA ILE A 54 -12.32 -0.59 14.24
C ILE A 54 -11.91 0.87 14.06
N TYR A 55 -12.15 1.71 15.08
CA TYR A 55 -11.82 3.14 15.04
C TYR A 55 -10.40 3.39 15.54
N SER A 56 -9.63 4.17 14.79
CA SER A 56 -8.24 4.48 15.10
C SER A 56 -7.77 5.65 14.26
N ASP A 57 -6.94 6.54 14.81
CA ASP A 57 -6.30 7.62 14.02
C ASP A 57 -5.26 7.07 13.02
N LYS A 58 -4.93 5.78 13.11
CA LYS A 58 -4.01 5.05 12.24
C LYS A 58 -4.70 3.96 11.43
N TYR A 59 -5.97 4.18 11.09
CA TYR A 59 -6.83 3.22 10.38
C TYR A 59 -6.23 2.66 9.08
N TYR A 60 -5.40 3.41 8.35
CA TYR A 60 -4.68 2.89 7.17
C TYR A 60 -3.69 1.76 7.49
N ILE A 61 -3.02 1.83 8.65
CA ILE A 61 -2.08 0.78 9.08
C ILE A 61 -2.86 -0.48 9.45
N VAL A 62 -3.99 -0.30 10.13
CA VAL A 62 -4.90 -1.38 10.52
C VAL A 62 -5.49 -2.06 9.29
N GLU A 63 -5.96 -1.29 8.31
CA GLU A 63 -6.53 -1.81 7.07
C GLU A 63 -5.51 -2.67 6.32
N ASN A 64 -4.29 -2.16 6.12
CA ASN A 64 -3.22 -2.91 5.45
C ASN A 64 -2.85 -4.19 6.22
N TYR A 65 -2.78 -4.13 7.55
CA TYR A 65 -2.55 -5.32 8.37
C TYR A 65 -3.63 -6.37 8.15
N LEU A 66 -4.91 -5.99 8.20
CA LEU A 66 -6.04 -6.91 8.02
C LEU A 66 -6.09 -7.48 6.61
N HIS A 67 -5.80 -6.64 5.63
CA HIS A 67 -5.64 -7.01 4.23
C HIS A 67 -4.58 -8.08 4.01
N ASN A 68 -3.45 -7.98 4.73
CA ASN A 68 -2.39 -8.98 4.72
C ASN A 68 -2.76 -10.24 5.51
N LYS A 69 -3.38 -10.07 6.69
CA LYS A 69 -3.88 -11.18 7.54
C LYS A 69 -4.82 -12.09 6.75
N TYR A 70 -5.68 -11.51 5.90
CA TYR A 70 -6.65 -12.25 5.09
C TYR A 70 -6.25 -12.36 3.60
N LYS A 71 -4.98 -12.13 3.25
CA LYS A 71 -4.52 -12.15 1.84
C LYS A 71 -4.92 -13.42 1.09
N ASN A 72 -4.77 -14.58 1.73
CA ASN A 72 -5.11 -15.89 1.13
C ASN A 72 -6.62 -16.11 0.92
N LYS A 73 -7.45 -15.25 1.50
CA LYS A 73 -8.92 -15.27 1.36
C LYS A 73 -9.42 -14.09 0.52
N ARG A 74 -8.52 -13.27 -0.03
CA ARG A 74 -8.89 -12.14 -0.89
C ARG A 74 -9.43 -12.66 -2.21
N LYS A 75 -10.55 -12.08 -2.65
CA LYS A 75 -11.13 -12.31 -3.98
C LYS A 75 -10.75 -11.15 -4.89
N ILE A 76 -11.68 -10.26 -5.19
CA ILE A 76 -11.45 -9.13 -6.09
C ILE A 76 -11.36 -7.85 -5.26
N GLY A 77 -10.26 -7.11 -5.43
CA GLY A 77 -10.03 -5.85 -4.75
C GLY A 77 -10.00 -6.01 -3.22
N GLU A 78 -10.94 -5.36 -2.55
CA GLU A 78 -11.06 -5.32 -1.09
C GLU A 78 -12.09 -6.32 -0.52
N TRP A 79 -12.56 -7.26 -1.34
CA TRP A 79 -13.52 -8.28 -0.94
C TRP A 79 -12.84 -9.59 -0.55
N PHE A 80 -13.24 -10.16 0.58
CA PHE A 80 -12.63 -11.34 1.19
C PHE A 80 -13.68 -12.43 1.46
N GLU A 81 -13.29 -13.68 1.28
CA GLU A 81 -14.05 -14.87 1.66
C GLU A 81 -13.72 -15.26 3.11
N ILE A 82 -14.15 -14.41 4.04
CA ILE A 82 -14.08 -14.65 5.48
C ILE A 82 -15.49 -14.79 6.06
N SER A 83 -15.63 -15.58 7.11
CA SER A 83 -16.91 -15.73 7.80
C SER A 83 -17.26 -14.50 8.64
N GLU A 84 -18.54 -14.29 8.91
CA GLU A 84 -19.00 -13.24 9.83
C GLU A 84 -18.42 -13.39 11.22
N LYS A 85 -18.23 -14.63 11.67
CA LYS A 85 -17.60 -14.92 12.95
C LYS A 85 -16.15 -14.41 12.96
N GLU A 86 -15.37 -14.74 11.92
CA GLU A 86 -13.99 -14.22 11.80
C GLU A 86 -13.93 -12.68 11.77
N ALA A 87 -14.86 -12.04 11.06
CA ALA A 87 -14.94 -10.58 11.02
C ALA A 87 -15.30 -9.99 12.39
N THR A 88 -16.31 -10.54 13.05
CA THR A 88 -16.81 -10.08 14.37
C THR A 88 -15.78 -10.32 15.46
N ASP A 89 -15.15 -11.49 15.47
CA ASP A 89 -14.04 -11.81 16.37
C ASP A 89 -12.87 -10.85 16.13
N CYS A 90 -12.59 -10.50 14.87
CA CYS A 90 -11.56 -9.52 14.57
C CYS A 90 -11.92 -8.13 15.12
N ILE A 91 -13.14 -7.65 14.88
CA ILE A 91 -13.60 -6.33 15.36
C ILE A 91 -13.55 -6.25 16.89
N ASN A 92 -14.03 -7.29 17.58
CA ASN A 92 -14.17 -7.30 19.04
C ASN A 92 -12.82 -7.44 19.76
N ASN A 93 -11.87 -8.15 19.16
CA ASN A 93 -10.56 -8.37 19.78
C ASN A 93 -9.53 -7.32 19.38
N PHE A 94 -9.79 -6.50 18.35
CA PHE A 94 -8.86 -5.46 17.92
C PHE A 94 -8.81 -4.32 18.92
N ASN A 95 -7.73 -4.26 19.70
CA ASN A 95 -7.55 -3.26 20.73
C ASN A 95 -6.40 -2.29 20.41
N GLN A 96 -6.27 -1.27 21.25
CA GLN A 96 -5.28 -0.22 21.04
C GLN A 96 -3.84 -0.70 21.22
N ASP A 97 -3.61 -1.73 22.03
CA ASP A 97 -2.29 -2.33 22.20
C ASP A 97 -1.85 -3.07 20.93
N GLU A 98 -2.77 -3.74 20.23
CA GLU A 98 -2.49 -4.34 18.93
C GLU A 98 -2.14 -3.28 17.89
N ILE A 99 -2.87 -2.16 17.88
CA ILE A 99 -2.57 -1.02 17.00
C ILE A 99 -1.16 -0.47 17.31
N ASN A 100 -0.83 -0.27 18.58
CA ASN A 100 0.48 0.23 18.99
C ASN A 100 1.60 -0.74 18.58
N LYS A 101 1.42 -2.05 18.78
CA LYS A 101 2.37 -3.07 18.32
C LYS A 101 2.58 -3.04 16.81
N LEU A 102 1.52 -2.81 16.02
CA LEU A 102 1.65 -2.67 14.57
C LEU A 102 2.46 -1.42 14.18
N ILE A 103 2.24 -0.31 14.88
CA ILE A 103 2.98 0.93 14.66
C ILE A 103 4.45 0.75 15.05
N GLU A 104 4.73 0.14 16.19
CA GLU A 104 6.08 -0.16 16.67
C GLU A 104 6.81 -1.07 15.69
N ASN A 105 6.20 -2.17 15.25
CA ASN A 105 6.79 -3.07 14.27
C ASN A 105 7.06 -2.36 12.92
N LYS A 106 6.14 -1.50 12.46
CA LYS A 106 6.37 -0.71 11.25
C LYS A 106 7.51 0.30 11.44
N SER A 107 7.59 0.94 12.60
CA SER A 107 8.64 1.89 12.95
C SER A 107 10.00 1.20 13.06
N LEU A 108 10.06 0.01 13.67
CA LEU A 108 11.24 -0.84 13.73
C LEU A 108 11.67 -1.31 12.35
N ASN A 109 10.75 -1.64 11.45
CA ASN A 109 11.08 -1.97 10.06
C ASN A 109 11.63 -0.75 9.30
N VAL A 110 11.12 0.45 9.56
CA VAL A 110 11.64 1.71 8.98
C VAL A 110 13.00 2.09 9.58
N ILE A 111 13.20 1.91 10.88
CA ILE A 111 14.50 2.14 11.54
C ILE A 111 15.52 1.12 11.04
N LYS A 112 15.18 -0.16 11.00
CA LYS A 112 16.02 -1.19 10.36
C LYS A 112 16.30 -0.83 8.92
N PHE A 113 15.32 -0.35 8.15
CA PHE A 113 15.58 0.12 6.79
C PHE A 113 16.60 1.27 6.76
N ASN A 114 16.48 2.26 7.62
CA ASN A 114 17.40 3.39 7.68
C ASN A 114 18.81 3.00 8.19
N GLU A 115 18.91 2.06 9.13
CA GLU A 115 20.18 1.48 9.61
C GLU A 115 20.80 0.56 8.55
N ILE A 116 19.99 -0.15 7.77
CA ILE A 116 20.50 -1.01 6.68
C ILE A 116 20.93 -0.18 5.47
N VAL A 117 20.33 1.01 5.28
CA VAL A 117 20.73 1.99 4.25
C VAL A 117 21.94 2.84 4.69
N SER A 118 22.46 2.67 5.91
CA SER A 118 23.80 3.16 6.24
C SER A 118 24.86 2.21 5.66
N ASP A 119 25.18 2.49 4.41
CA ASP A 119 26.38 2.17 3.63
C ASP A 119 26.94 0.75 3.51
N GLU A 120 26.43 -0.31 4.18
CA GLU A 120 27.11 -1.61 4.01
C GLU A 120 26.32 -2.92 4.16
N TYR A 121 24.98 -2.96 4.16
CA TYR A 121 24.29 -4.26 4.26
C TYR A 121 23.16 -4.50 3.25
N VAL A 122 23.35 -5.60 2.51
CA VAL A 122 22.38 -6.24 1.64
C VAL A 122 21.29 -6.92 2.48
N ILE A 123 20.03 -6.56 2.30
CA ILE A 123 18.89 -7.29 2.87
C ILE A 123 18.70 -8.61 2.11
N ILE A 124 18.80 -9.71 2.83
CA ILE A 124 18.38 -11.05 2.41
C ILE A 124 16.85 -11.12 2.58
N LEU A 125 16.11 -10.94 1.49
CA LEU A 125 14.74 -11.44 1.35
C LEU A 125 14.66 -12.18 0.01
N GLY A 126 14.16 -13.41 0.06
CA GLY A 126 14.22 -14.39 -1.03
C GLY A 126 13.47 -13.94 -2.28
N GLU A 127 14.21 -13.53 -3.30
CA GLU A 127 14.54 -14.28 -4.52
C GLU A 127 15.53 -13.42 -5.31
N LYS A 128 16.45 -14.04 -6.05
CA LYS A 128 17.70 -13.47 -6.62
C LYS A 128 17.58 -12.08 -7.28
N VAL A 129 16.40 -11.72 -7.78
CA VAL A 129 16.07 -10.45 -8.46
C VAL A 129 16.04 -9.24 -7.49
N TYR A 130 15.61 -9.44 -6.24
CA TYR A 130 15.51 -8.36 -5.24
C TYR A 130 16.87 -7.79 -4.85
N LYS A 131 17.88 -8.67 -4.76
CA LYS A 131 19.23 -8.31 -4.36
C LYS A 131 19.87 -7.39 -5.38
N ASP A 132 19.79 -7.72 -6.67
CA ASP A 132 20.42 -6.93 -7.74
C ASP A 132 19.67 -5.60 -7.98
N GLY A 133 18.34 -5.61 -7.89
CA GLY A 133 17.53 -4.38 -8.01
C GLY A 133 17.82 -3.37 -6.89
N ILE A 134 17.81 -3.81 -5.64
CA ILE A 134 18.04 -2.94 -4.47
C ILE A 134 19.51 -2.49 -4.38
N LEU A 135 20.49 -3.37 -4.63
CA LEU A 135 21.91 -3.02 -4.66
C LEU A 135 22.21 -1.91 -5.67
N ASN A 136 21.54 -1.93 -6.82
CA ASN A 136 21.74 -0.89 -7.81
C ASN A 136 21.04 0.44 -7.46
N LEU A 137 19.94 0.39 -6.70
CA LEU A 137 19.31 1.61 -6.17
C LEU A 137 20.17 2.28 -5.10
N ALA A 138 20.93 1.50 -4.33
CA ALA A 138 21.91 2.03 -3.37
C ALA A 138 23.03 2.81 -4.08
N LYS A 139 23.44 2.39 -5.29
CA LYS A 139 24.42 3.08 -6.15
C LYS A 139 23.86 4.35 -6.81
N CYS A 140 22.54 4.49 -6.92
CA CYS A 140 21.94 5.68 -7.53
C CYS A 140 22.06 6.88 -6.57
N LYS A 141 22.44 8.06 -7.08
CA LYS A 141 22.45 9.34 -6.35
C LYS A 141 21.03 9.86 -6.06
N LEU A 142 20.28 9.09 -5.28
CA LEU A 142 18.91 9.37 -4.85
C LEU A 142 18.91 9.87 -3.40
N ASN A 143 18.07 10.86 -3.11
CA ASN A 143 17.82 11.25 -1.72
C ASN A 143 16.91 10.22 -1.02
N LEU A 144 16.80 10.33 0.31
CA LEU A 144 15.99 9.42 1.12
C LEU A 144 14.53 9.35 0.66
N THR A 145 13.94 10.47 0.26
CA THR A 145 12.56 10.52 -0.26
C THR A 145 12.41 9.69 -1.53
N GLU A 146 13.33 9.81 -2.47
CA GLU A 146 13.33 9.06 -3.73
C GLU A 146 13.53 7.55 -3.51
N LYS A 147 14.43 7.17 -2.57
CA LYS A 147 14.61 5.78 -2.16
C LYS A 147 13.33 5.21 -1.54
N GLY A 148 12.68 5.97 -0.65
CA GLY A 148 11.42 5.60 -0.03
C GLY A 148 10.27 5.43 -1.03
N ILE A 149 10.18 6.32 -2.02
CA ILE A 149 9.20 6.20 -3.12
C ILE A 149 9.41 4.90 -3.88
N LEU A 150 10.64 4.60 -4.29
CA LEU A 150 10.94 3.36 -5.02
C LEU A 150 10.58 2.12 -4.20
N TYR A 151 10.94 2.09 -2.91
CA TYR A 151 10.54 1.00 -2.03
C TYR A 151 9.02 0.79 -2.00
N CYS A 152 8.25 1.87 -1.85
CA CYS A 152 6.79 1.81 -1.84
C CYS A 152 6.25 1.30 -3.19
N ILE A 153 6.87 1.70 -4.30
CA ILE A 153 6.50 1.19 -5.62
C ILE A 153 6.76 -0.33 -5.70
N PHE A 154 7.91 -0.83 -5.22
CA PHE A 154 8.18 -2.27 -5.20
C PHE A 154 7.21 -3.04 -4.28
N GLU A 155 6.88 -2.48 -3.12
CA GLU A 155 5.96 -3.11 -2.17
C GLU A 155 4.52 -3.17 -2.72
N LEU A 156 4.09 -2.14 -3.45
CA LEU A 156 2.74 -2.05 -4.01
C LEU A 156 2.58 -2.78 -5.35
N SER A 157 3.68 -3.12 -6.03
CA SER A 157 3.64 -3.84 -7.30
C SER A 157 3.56 -5.35 -7.04
N ASP A 158 2.48 -6.00 -7.48
CA ASP A 158 2.44 -7.46 -7.56
C ASP A 158 3.40 -7.90 -8.67
N PHE A 159 4.47 -8.61 -8.29
CA PHE A 159 5.53 -9.04 -9.22
C PHE A 159 5.01 -9.95 -10.34
N GLU A 160 3.90 -10.65 -10.11
CA GLU A 160 3.43 -11.70 -11.01
C GLU A 160 2.75 -11.16 -12.27
N ASN A 161 2.18 -9.94 -12.29
CA ASN A 161 1.27 -9.55 -13.39
C ASN A 161 1.26 -8.06 -13.79
N ASN A 162 2.43 -7.42 -13.82
CA ASN A 162 2.74 -6.05 -14.29
C ASN A 162 3.02 -5.05 -13.14
N LEU A 163 4.22 -4.47 -13.18
CA LEU A 163 4.72 -3.41 -12.30
C LEU A 163 4.02 -2.06 -12.58
N GLN A 164 2.70 -2.05 -12.49
CA GLN A 164 1.84 -0.90 -12.75
C GLN A 164 1.23 -0.39 -11.46
N ILE A 165 1.50 0.88 -11.13
CA ILE A 165 0.90 1.53 -9.96
C ILE A 165 0.24 2.83 -10.39
N LYS A 166 -1.01 3.03 -9.96
CA LYS A 166 -1.71 4.30 -10.14
C LYS A 166 -1.15 5.35 -9.19
N MET A 167 -1.00 6.58 -9.68
CA MET A 167 -0.41 7.70 -8.95
C MET A 167 -1.16 8.04 -7.66
N ASP A 168 -2.49 8.02 -7.69
CA ASP A 168 -3.37 8.32 -6.54
C ASP A 168 -3.18 7.31 -5.40
N LYS A 169 -3.06 6.02 -5.73
CA LYS A 169 -2.78 4.95 -4.78
C LYS A 169 -1.41 5.13 -4.14
N LEU A 170 -0.38 5.43 -4.93
CA LEU A 170 0.98 5.68 -4.43
C LEU A 170 1.05 6.94 -3.56
N SER A 171 0.38 8.01 -3.98
CA SER A 171 0.28 9.28 -3.25
C SER A 171 -0.34 9.06 -1.87
N SER A 172 -1.44 8.31 -1.83
CA SER A 172 -2.14 7.96 -0.58
C SER A 172 -1.29 7.08 0.33
N TYR A 173 -0.57 6.11 -0.24
CA TYR A 173 0.28 5.19 0.52
C TYR A 173 1.47 5.90 1.17
N ILE A 174 2.13 6.80 0.44
CA ILE A 174 3.31 7.53 0.93
C ILE A 174 2.89 8.72 1.82
N GLY A 175 1.65 9.19 1.74
CA GLY A 175 1.19 10.39 2.44
C GLY A 175 1.77 11.68 1.86
N MET A 176 2.06 11.69 0.56
CA MET A 176 2.46 12.89 -0.18
C MET A 176 1.34 13.37 -1.09
N THR A 177 1.35 14.64 -1.45
CA THR A 177 0.47 15.15 -2.52
C THR A 177 0.98 14.67 -3.88
N GLU A 178 0.08 14.47 -4.84
CA GLU A 178 0.47 14.09 -6.21
C GLU A 178 1.46 15.07 -6.83
N ARG A 179 1.29 16.37 -6.57
CA ARG A 179 2.21 17.41 -7.07
C ARG A 179 3.64 17.18 -6.59
N ASN A 180 3.82 16.89 -5.30
CA ASN A 180 5.15 16.62 -4.72
C ASN A 180 5.70 15.28 -5.21
N LEU A 181 4.85 14.26 -5.28
CA LEU A 181 5.21 12.96 -5.81
C LEU A 181 5.72 13.09 -7.26
N ARG A 182 4.98 13.77 -8.15
CA ARG A 182 5.38 14.01 -9.55
C ARG A 182 6.76 14.65 -9.69
N LYS A 183 7.16 15.54 -8.78
CA LYS A 183 8.49 16.16 -8.79
C LYS A 183 9.61 15.12 -8.65
N HIS A 184 9.47 14.20 -7.68
CA HIS A 184 10.44 13.12 -7.47
C HIS A 184 10.36 12.08 -8.59
N MET A 185 9.15 11.75 -9.04
CA MET A 185 8.93 10.81 -10.12
C MET A 185 9.56 11.26 -11.44
N LYS A 186 9.47 12.56 -11.77
CA LYS A 186 10.15 13.12 -12.95
C LYS A 186 11.66 12.85 -12.92
N LYS A 187 12.29 13.00 -11.74
CA LYS A 187 13.71 12.69 -11.58
C LYS A 187 13.98 11.19 -11.79
N LEU A 188 13.19 10.31 -11.18
CA LEU A 188 13.31 8.86 -11.33
C LEU A 188 13.08 8.41 -12.79
N CYS A 189 12.18 9.06 -13.52
CA CYS A 189 11.98 8.85 -14.95
C CYS A 189 13.14 9.34 -15.80
N ASN A 190 13.72 10.50 -15.49
CA ASN A 190 14.91 11.01 -16.18
C ASN A 190 16.12 10.10 -16.00
N LEU A 191 16.22 9.42 -14.84
CA LEU A 191 17.24 8.40 -14.57
C LEU A 191 16.94 7.06 -15.25
N GLY A 192 15.81 6.94 -15.96
CA GLY A 192 15.39 5.73 -16.66
C GLY A 192 14.91 4.60 -15.75
N ILE A 193 14.80 4.84 -14.43
CA ILE A 193 14.39 3.87 -13.42
C ILE A 193 12.89 3.56 -13.55
N LEU A 194 12.09 4.59 -13.83
CA LEU A 194 10.64 4.49 -13.99
C LEU A 194 10.21 5.02 -15.35
N LYS A 195 9.11 4.50 -15.87
CA LYS A 195 8.36 5.11 -16.98
C LYS A 195 7.01 5.57 -16.44
N TYR A 196 6.62 6.79 -16.78
CA TYR A 196 5.33 7.33 -16.40
C TYR A 196 4.52 7.59 -17.66
N ASP A 197 3.33 7.01 -17.73
CA ASP A 197 2.35 7.37 -18.75
C ASP A 197 1.45 8.47 -18.19
N SER A 198 1.66 9.68 -18.70
CA SER A 198 0.86 10.84 -18.31
C SER A 198 -0.60 10.75 -18.74
N PHE A 199 -0.93 9.94 -19.75
CA PHE A 199 -2.28 9.80 -20.26
C PHE A 199 -3.14 8.90 -19.35
N SER A 200 -2.61 7.74 -18.96
CA SER A 200 -3.30 6.81 -18.07
C SER A 200 -3.09 7.10 -16.58
N GLY A 201 -2.09 7.92 -16.22
CA GLY A 201 -1.71 8.14 -14.83
C GLY A 201 -1.02 6.93 -14.19
N ILE A 202 -0.58 5.97 -15.01
CA ILE A 202 0.04 4.72 -14.56
C ILE A 202 1.56 4.85 -14.58
N LEU A 203 2.18 4.33 -13.53
CA LEU A 203 3.62 4.19 -13.39
C LEU A 203 4.06 2.78 -13.71
N TYR A 204 5.09 2.66 -14.54
CA TYR A 204 5.75 1.42 -14.90
C TYR A 204 7.15 1.40 -14.32
N ILE A 205 7.52 0.34 -13.61
CA ILE A 205 8.94 0.14 -13.26
C ILE A 205 9.68 -0.36 -14.49
N ASN A 206 10.72 0.37 -14.92
CA ASN A 206 11.56 -0.04 -16.03
C ASN A 206 12.69 -0.92 -15.48
N ILE A 207 12.40 -2.19 -15.19
CA ILE A 207 13.42 -3.18 -14.85
C ILE A 207 14.09 -3.65 -16.16
N ASN A 208 14.83 -2.75 -16.81
CA ASN A 208 15.69 -3.14 -17.92
C ASN A 208 17.12 -3.29 -17.41
N ASP A 209 17.66 -4.50 -17.58
CA ASP A 209 19.06 -4.89 -17.32
C ASP A 209 20.12 -3.90 -17.85
N ARG A 210 19.77 -3.09 -18.86
CA ARG A 210 20.64 -2.07 -19.47
C ARG A 210 20.80 -0.80 -18.64
N VAL A 211 19.80 -0.38 -17.86
CA VAL A 211 19.90 0.82 -17.01
C VAL A 211 20.90 0.56 -15.90
N LEU A 212 20.84 -0.63 -15.29
CA LEU A 212 21.74 -1.08 -14.24
C LEU A 212 23.21 -1.13 -14.71
N ARG A 213 23.46 -1.63 -15.91
CA ARG A 213 24.82 -1.72 -16.50
C ARG A 213 25.42 -0.39 -16.96
N LYS A 214 24.60 0.63 -17.19
CA LYS A 214 25.10 1.98 -17.56
C LYS A 214 25.66 2.71 -16.33
N TYR A 215 25.05 2.51 -15.17
CA TYR A 215 25.50 3.08 -13.89
C TYR A 215 26.74 2.40 -13.31
N ASP A 216 27.05 1.15 -13.69
CA ASP A 216 28.34 0.51 -13.36
C ASP A 216 29.54 1.11 -14.11
N LYS A 217 29.34 1.87 -15.19
CA LYS A 217 30.42 2.42 -16.02
C LYS A 217 30.68 3.92 -15.86
N GLU A 218 29.72 4.68 -15.33
CA GLU A 218 29.86 6.15 -15.13
C GLU A 218 30.17 6.53 -13.66
N GLY A 219 30.46 5.53 -12.81
CA GLY A 219 30.82 5.71 -11.40
C GLY A 219 32.31 5.91 -11.11
N VAL A 220 33.18 5.87 -12.13
CA VAL A 220 34.61 6.15 -12.02
C VAL A 220 35.04 6.93 -13.26
N ASP A 221 35.29 8.23 -13.11
CA ASP A 221 36.63 8.79 -13.33
C ASP A 221 36.63 10.31 -13.04
N VAL A 222 37.75 10.73 -12.44
CA VAL A 222 38.40 12.06 -12.38
C VAL A 222 37.59 13.29 -12.80
#